data_AF-L7U786-F1
#
_entry.id   AF-L7U786-F1
#
_cell.length_a   1.000
_cell.length_b   1.000
_cell.length_c   1.000
_cell.angle_alpha   90.00
_cell.angle_beta   90.00
_cell.angle_gamma   90.00
#
_symmetry.space_group_name_H-M   'P 1'
#
loop_
_entity.id
_entity.type
_entity.pdbx_description
1 polymer ?
#
loop_
_entity_poly.entity_id
_entity_poly.type
_entity_poly.pdbx_seq_one_letter_code
_entity_poly.pdbx_strand_id
1 'polypeptide(L)'
;MPVFGLAALWNGRATPERAAAVVEGLEALLPSAQTLQLVVAMQAEQAGIELKVEAPGYPRAAVERLADEVKRSGGTFVELWRLPKAERDAFRHLTFAGGRAFGGHERAEASRLLAQHVGALTSRPPPPSAPPPPPPAPTPELDPRRVPPAPPGSPQRRGRRFAVRLELEFRTELDFVREHALNISNGGLFIRTAHRPPPDSIVTVDVKLPNGERLQGDAVVVHVVDDPYSGGVGLAFLSDDATFSQTLDRYLASLVGGAG
;
A
#
# COMPACT_ATOMS: atom_id res chain seq x y z
N MET A 1 -0.86 11.10 14.62
CA MET A 1 0.17 11.32 13.59
C MET A 1 0.06 10.17 12.62
N PRO A 2 0.03 10.46 11.31
CA PRO A 2 -0.22 9.44 10.29
C PRO A 2 0.99 8.54 10.10
N VAL A 3 0.71 7.26 9.84
CA VAL A 3 1.72 6.23 9.61
C VAL A 3 1.64 5.75 8.17
N PHE A 4 2.76 5.76 7.47
CA PHE A 4 2.89 5.30 6.10
C PHE A 4 3.59 3.95 6.04
N GLY A 5 2.91 2.97 5.45
CA GLY A 5 3.51 1.67 5.12
C GLY A 5 4.25 1.72 3.79
N LEU A 6 5.54 1.42 3.79
CA LEU A 6 6.40 1.27 2.62
C LEU A 6 7.03 -0.13 2.63
N ALA A 7 7.39 -0.65 1.47
CA ALA A 7 8.11 -1.91 1.37
C ALA A 7 9.18 -1.88 0.28
N ALA A 8 10.28 -2.56 0.53
CA ALA A 8 11.34 -2.79 -0.46
C ALA A 8 11.75 -4.26 -0.46
N LEU A 9 11.91 -4.85 -1.65
CA LEU A 9 12.22 -6.26 -1.87
C LEU A 9 13.47 -6.41 -2.72
N TRP A 10 14.35 -7.34 -2.37
CA TRP A 10 15.57 -7.68 -3.11
C TRP A 10 15.63 -9.18 -3.36
N ASN A 11 16.07 -9.59 -4.55
CA ASN A 11 16.28 -10.98 -4.92
C ASN A 11 17.76 -11.23 -5.28
N GLY A 12 18.10 -12.42 -5.78
CA GLY A 12 19.48 -12.78 -6.17
C GLY A 12 20.12 -11.93 -7.28
N ARG A 13 19.42 -10.95 -7.86
CA ARG A 13 19.99 -9.97 -8.81
C ARG A 13 20.42 -8.65 -8.15
N ALA A 14 20.08 -8.47 -6.88
CA ALA A 14 20.43 -7.26 -6.12
C ALA A 14 21.90 -7.26 -5.70
N THR A 15 22.41 -6.07 -5.37
CA THR A 15 23.74 -5.91 -4.77
C THR A 15 23.61 -5.87 -3.25
N PRO A 16 24.17 -6.84 -2.49
CA PRO A 16 24.01 -6.91 -1.03
C PRO A 16 24.43 -5.63 -0.31
N GLU A 17 25.55 -5.04 -0.70
CA GLU A 17 26.10 -3.83 -0.10
C GLU A 17 25.19 -2.62 -0.33
N ARG A 18 24.62 -2.51 -1.54
CA ARG A 18 23.68 -1.42 -1.86
C ARG A 18 22.34 -1.60 -1.16
N ALA A 19 21.85 -2.83 -1.04
CA ALA A 19 20.63 -3.13 -0.29
C ALA A 19 20.78 -2.74 1.19
N ALA A 20 21.92 -3.07 1.81
CA ALA A 20 22.24 -2.63 3.17
C ALA A 20 22.39 -1.11 3.28
N ALA A 21 23.06 -0.45 2.34
CA ALA A 21 23.22 1.00 2.34
C ALA A 21 21.88 1.74 2.32
N VAL A 22 20.85 1.21 1.62
CA VAL A 22 19.49 1.75 1.67
C VAL A 22 18.94 1.73 3.10
N VAL A 23 19.08 0.61 3.81
CA VAL A 23 18.57 0.43 5.18
C VAL A 23 19.31 1.34 6.17
N GLU A 24 20.63 1.45 6.05
CA GLU A 24 21.42 2.34 6.91
C GLU A 24 21.08 3.81 6.66
N GLY A 25 20.89 4.19 5.39
CA GLY A 25 20.59 5.55 4.97
C GLY A 25 19.17 6.04 5.25
N LEU A 26 18.28 5.22 5.82
CA LEU A 26 16.84 5.56 5.94
C LEU A 26 16.55 6.87 6.66
N GLU A 27 17.29 7.22 7.72
CA GLU A 27 17.11 8.50 8.42
C GLU A 27 17.48 9.71 7.55
N ALA A 28 18.56 9.61 6.76
CA ALA A 28 18.94 10.65 5.82
C ALA A 28 17.96 10.74 4.63
N LEU A 29 17.41 9.59 4.22
CA LEU A 29 16.43 9.50 3.14
C LEU A 29 15.05 10.01 3.57
N LEU A 30 14.66 9.83 4.83
CA LEU A 30 13.36 10.18 5.41
C LEU A 30 13.52 11.19 6.58
N PRO A 31 14.01 12.41 6.33
CA PRO A 31 14.35 13.36 7.40
C PRO A 31 13.14 13.90 8.17
N SER A 32 11.93 13.77 7.62
CA SER A 32 10.67 14.18 8.26
C SER A 32 10.02 13.07 9.10
N ALA A 33 10.62 11.88 9.16
CA ALA A 33 10.12 10.78 9.96
C ALA A 33 10.38 11.06 11.45
N GLN A 34 9.32 11.04 12.25
CA GLN A 34 9.44 11.12 13.71
C GLN A 34 9.81 9.77 14.30
N THR A 35 9.17 8.71 13.81
CA THR A 35 9.47 7.33 14.19
C THR A 35 9.58 6.46 12.95
N LEU A 36 10.48 5.47 13.04
CA LEU A 36 10.71 4.46 12.02
C LEU A 36 10.68 3.10 12.70
N GLN A 37 9.82 2.21 12.21
CA GLN A 37 9.83 0.79 12.54
C GLN A 37 10.07 -0.01 11.27
N LEU A 38 10.87 -1.06 11.38
CA LEU A 38 11.25 -1.89 10.25
C LEU A 38 10.94 -3.35 10.58
N VAL A 39 10.45 -4.09 9.59
CA VAL A 39 10.37 -5.56 9.66
C VAL A 39 11.21 -6.10 8.53
N VAL A 40 12.26 -6.86 8.87
CA VAL A 40 13.10 -7.56 7.88
C VAL A 40 12.60 -8.99 7.77
N ALA A 41 12.22 -9.39 6.56
CA ALA A 41 11.82 -10.75 6.26
C ALA A 41 12.78 -11.40 5.26
N MET A 42 13.13 -12.65 5.54
CA MET A 42 14.07 -13.44 4.75
C MET A 42 13.31 -14.64 4.19
N GLN A 43 13.25 -14.74 2.87
CA GLN A 43 12.58 -15.82 2.15
C GLN A 43 13.57 -16.58 1.28
N ALA A 44 13.19 -17.77 0.81
CA ALA A 44 14.08 -18.63 0.03
C ALA A 44 14.63 -17.97 -1.26
N GLU A 45 13.86 -17.07 -1.88
CA GLU A 45 14.19 -16.43 -3.17
C GLU A 45 14.35 -14.91 -3.08
N GLN A 46 14.03 -14.30 -1.94
CA GLN A 46 14.07 -12.85 -1.75
C GLN A 46 14.27 -12.45 -0.29
N ALA A 47 14.72 -11.23 -0.05
CA ALA A 47 14.60 -10.53 1.21
C ALA A 47 13.72 -9.31 1.04
N GLY A 48 13.02 -8.91 2.11
CA GLY A 48 12.22 -7.72 2.12
C GLY A 48 12.37 -6.93 3.40
N ILE A 49 12.13 -5.62 3.29
CA ILE A 49 11.85 -4.78 4.44
C ILE A 49 10.45 -4.17 4.28
N GLU A 50 9.66 -4.21 5.36
CA GLU A 50 8.51 -3.32 5.55
C GLU A 50 8.96 -2.17 6.44
N LEU A 51 8.64 -0.94 6.05
CA LEU A 51 8.86 0.25 6.87
C LEU A 51 7.51 0.85 7.26
N LYS A 52 7.37 1.15 8.54
CA LYS A 52 6.32 2.01 9.07
C LYS A 52 6.94 3.35 9.42
N VAL A 53 6.48 4.39 8.75
CA VAL A 53 7.02 5.76 8.87
C VAL A 53 5.96 6.65 9.46
N GLU A 54 6.18 7.15 10.67
CA GLU A 54 5.32 8.16 11.28
C GLU A 54 5.85 9.55 10.91
N ALA A 55 5.04 10.38 10.28
CA ALA A 55 5.44 11.71 9.81
C ALA A 55 4.25 12.68 9.83
N PRO A 56 4.46 14.00 9.96
CA PRO A 56 3.37 14.99 9.96
C PRO A 56 2.63 15.08 8.61
N GLY A 57 3.30 14.70 7.52
CA GLY A 57 2.83 14.80 6.14
C GLY A 57 3.43 13.65 5.31
N TYR A 58 2.83 13.28 4.17
CA TYR A 58 3.44 12.32 3.26
C TYR A 58 4.67 12.96 2.59
N PRO A 59 5.89 12.46 2.83
CA PRO A 59 7.09 13.14 2.39
C PRO A 59 7.48 12.70 0.97
N ARG A 60 6.68 13.12 -0.02
CA ARG A 60 6.75 12.64 -1.41
C ARG A 60 8.17 12.62 -1.99
N ALA A 61 8.89 13.74 -1.94
CA ALA A 61 10.24 13.84 -2.48
C ALA A 61 11.26 12.94 -1.75
N ALA A 62 11.02 12.64 -0.47
CA ALA A 62 11.85 11.71 0.29
C ALA A 62 11.56 10.25 -0.10
N VAL A 63 10.27 9.91 -0.24
CA VAL A 63 9.83 8.57 -0.66
C VAL A 63 10.24 8.26 -2.11
N GLU A 64 10.15 9.23 -3.02
CA GLU A 64 10.63 9.08 -4.40
C GLU A 64 12.14 8.81 -4.45
N ARG A 65 12.94 9.54 -3.66
CA ARG A 65 14.38 9.28 -3.54
C ARG A 65 14.69 7.90 -2.97
N LEU A 66 13.96 7.48 -1.93
CA LEU A 66 14.08 6.14 -1.38
C LEU A 66 13.76 5.06 -2.42
N ALA A 67 12.68 5.24 -3.19
CA ALA A 67 12.30 4.32 -4.26
C ALA A 67 13.40 4.19 -5.32
N ASP A 68 14.07 5.29 -5.67
CA ASP A 68 15.16 5.29 -6.65
C ASP A 68 16.44 4.65 -6.11
N GLU A 69 16.76 4.80 -4.82
CA GLU A 69 17.86 4.06 -4.18
C GLU A 69 17.57 2.55 -4.11
N VAL A 70 16.33 2.16 -3.79
CA VAL A 70 15.89 0.75 -3.83
C VAL A 70 16.02 0.18 -5.25
N LYS A 71 15.61 0.91 -6.29
CA LYS A 71 15.80 0.46 -7.67
C LYS A 71 17.29 0.35 -8.04
N ARG A 72 18.13 1.31 -7.64
CA ARG A 72 19.58 1.30 -7.91
C ARG A 72 20.34 0.18 -7.19
N SER A 73 19.78 -0.36 -6.11
CA SER A 73 20.28 -1.56 -5.43
C SER A 73 19.75 -2.88 -6.04
N GLY A 74 18.94 -2.82 -7.11
CA GLY A 74 18.34 -3.98 -7.76
C GLY A 74 17.06 -4.48 -7.08
N GLY A 75 16.49 -3.68 -6.19
CA GLY A 75 15.25 -3.99 -5.48
C GLY A 75 14.00 -3.42 -6.15
N THR A 76 12.85 -3.83 -5.63
CA THR A 76 11.52 -3.32 -6.00
C THR A 76 10.92 -2.57 -4.82
N PHE A 77 10.37 -1.39 -5.08
CA PHE A 77 9.74 -0.53 -4.06
C PHE A 77 8.22 -0.53 -4.19
N VAL A 78 7.51 -0.57 -3.07
CA VAL A 78 6.04 -0.62 -3.00
C VAL A 78 5.54 0.32 -1.91
N GLU A 79 4.61 1.20 -2.28
CA GLU A 79 3.87 2.02 -1.32
C GLU A 79 2.61 1.28 -0.88
N LEU A 80 2.64 0.67 0.31
CA LEU A 80 1.62 -0.26 0.76
C LEU A 80 0.23 0.37 0.85
N TRP A 81 0.16 1.66 1.16
CA TRP A 81 -1.09 2.42 1.26
C TRP A 81 -1.74 2.71 -0.11
N ARG A 82 -1.01 2.56 -1.22
CA ARG A 82 -1.58 2.64 -2.58
C ARG A 82 -2.23 1.35 -3.04
N LEU A 83 -1.95 0.23 -2.36
CA LEU A 83 -2.56 -1.05 -2.64
C LEU A 83 -3.96 -1.13 -2.00
N PRO A 84 -4.93 -1.80 -2.64
CA PRO A 84 -6.17 -2.18 -1.98
C PRO A 84 -5.87 -2.97 -0.70
N LYS A 85 -6.61 -2.73 0.40
CA LYS A 85 -6.35 -3.39 1.70
C LYS A 85 -6.18 -4.91 1.59
N ALA A 86 -7.04 -5.61 0.85
CA ALA A 86 -6.91 -7.05 0.66
C ALA A 86 -5.61 -7.46 -0.03
N GLU A 87 -5.15 -6.70 -1.05
CA GLU A 87 -3.88 -6.94 -1.74
C GLU A 87 -2.69 -6.60 -0.83
N ARG A 88 -2.78 -5.51 -0.07
CA ARG A 88 -1.78 -5.10 0.93
C ARG A 88 -1.60 -6.15 2.02
N ASP A 89 -2.70 -6.64 2.59
CA ASP A 89 -2.67 -7.59 3.68
C ASP A 89 -2.18 -8.96 3.20
N ALA A 90 -2.60 -9.39 1.99
CA ALA A 90 -2.04 -10.57 1.33
C ALA A 90 -0.54 -10.41 1.05
N PHE A 91 -0.11 -9.24 0.55
CA PHE A 91 1.30 -8.94 0.32
C PHE A 91 2.12 -9.00 1.61
N ARG A 92 1.62 -8.39 2.70
CA ARG A 92 2.24 -8.43 4.03
C ARG A 92 2.36 -9.87 4.55
N HIS A 93 1.29 -10.64 4.46
CA HIS A 93 1.29 -12.04 4.91
C HIS A 93 2.26 -12.90 4.09
N LEU A 94 2.22 -12.77 2.75
CA LEU A 94 3.08 -13.55 1.87
C LEU A 94 4.55 -13.18 1.98
N THR A 95 4.88 -11.91 2.27
CA THR A 95 6.24 -11.40 2.17
C THR A 95 6.93 -11.20 3.52
N PHE A 96 6.18 -10.77 4.54
CA PHE A 96 6.72 -10.36 5.84
C PHE A 96 6.28 -11.24 7.01
N ALA A 97 5.49 -12.30 6.78
CA ALA A 97 5.17 -13.25 7.85
C ALA A 97 6.44 -13.88 8.42
N GLY A 98 6.56 -13.86 9.76
CA GLY A 98 7.75 -14.35 10.46
C GLY A 98 8.98 -13.44 10.37
N GLY A 99 8.85 -12.25 9.79
CA GLY A 99 9.91 -11.25 9.76
C GLY A 99 10.29 -10.76 11.16
N ARG A 100 11.55 -10.34 11.32
CA ARG A 100 12.07 -9.78 12.57
C ARG A 100 11.85 -8.26 12.59
N ALA A 101 11.27 -7.76 13.67
CA ALA A 101 11.05 -6.34 13.88
C ALA A 101 12.31 -5.65 14.44
N PHE A 102 12.52 -4.40 14.04
CA PHE A 102 13.61 -3.53 14.44
C PHE A 102 13.07 -2.12 14.67
N GLY A 103 13.60 -1.43 15.68
CA GLY A 103 13.45 0.01 15.82
C GLY A 103 14.40 0.78 14.90
N GLY A 104 14.12 2.07 14.69
CA GLY A 104 14.96 2.95 13.87
C GLY A 104 16.43 3.02 14.31
N HIS A 105 16.76 2.77 15.58
CA HIS A 105 18.15 2.75 16.05
C HIS A 105 18.88 1.43 15.74
N GLU A 106 18.15 0.35 15.46
CA GLU A 106 18.70 -0.98 15.17
C GLU A 106 18.94 -1.20 13.67
N ARG A 107 18.87 -0.13 12.86
CA ARG A 107 19.07 -0.17 11.40
C ARG A 107 20.37 -0.82 10.97
N ALA A 108 21.46 -0.58 11.71
CA ALA A 108 22.76 -1.18 11.40
C ALA A 108 22.79 -2.71 11.63
N GLU A 109 21.92 -3.25 12.49
CA GLU A 109 21.74 -4.69 12.63
C GLU A 109 20.85 -5.23 11.51
N ALA A 110 19.74 -4.53 11.23
CA ALA A 110 18.83 -4.85 10.14
C ALA A 110 19.54 -4.88 8.77
N SER A 111 20.43 -3.91 8.50
CA SER A 111 21.22 -3.83 7.27
C SER A 111 22.16 -5.01 7.11
N ARG A 112 22.85 -5.41 8.19
CA ARG A 112 23.77 -6.57 8.21
C ARG A 112 23.02 -7.86 7.94
N LEU A 113 21.86 -8.07 8.57
CA LEU A 113 21.02 -9.24 8.33
C LEU A 113 20.52 -9.29 6.89
N LEU A 114 20.07 -8.15 6.36
CA LEU A 114 19.64 -8.03 4.96
C LEU A 114 20.79 -8.37 4.00
N ALA A 115 21.97 -7.79 4.18
CA ALA A 115 23.14 -8.04 3.33
C ALA A 115 23.56 -9.51 3.34
N GLN A 116 23.60 -10.14 4.51
CA GLN A 116 23.96 -11.56 4.63
C GLN A 116 23.01 -12.44 3.82
N HIS A 117 21.70 -12.19 3.92
CA HIS A 117 20.70 -12.97 3.19
C HIS A 117 20.73 -12.71 1.69
N VAL A 118 20.79 -11.44 1.26
CA VAL A 118 20.89 -11.09 -0.16
C VAL A 118 22.17 -11.66 -0.76
N GLY A 119 23.29 -11.63 -0.02
CA GLY A 119 24.54 -12.30 -0.40
C GLY A 119 24.34 -13.80 -0.63
N ALA A 120 23.67 -14.50 0.30
CA ALA A 120 23.36 -15.91 0.14
C ALA A 120 22.52 -16.18 -1.12
N LEU A 121 21.51 -15.34 -1.41
CA LEU A 121 20.69 -15.45 -2.62
C LEU A 121 21.51 -15.27 -3.90
N THR A 122 22.45 -14.32 -3.93
CA THR A 122 23.32 -14.09 -5.10
C THR A 122 24.33 -15.22 -5.33
N SER A 123 24.77 -15.88 -4.26
CA SER A 123 25.71 -17.01 -4.32
C SER A 123 25.06 -18.35 -4.68
N ARG A 124 23.72 -18.40 -4.70
CA ARG A 124 22.98 -19.63 -4.99
C ARG A 124 23.17 -20.02 -6.46
N PRO A 125 23.64 -21.24 -6.77
CA PRO A 125 23.74 -21.68 -8.15
C PRO A 125 22.33 -21.66 -8.79
N PRO A 126 22.21 -21.29 -10.08
CA PRO A 126 20.93 -21.39 -10.77
C PRO A 126 20.41 -22.83 -10.63
N PRO A 127 19.09 -23.02 -10.42
CA PRO A 127 18.53 -24.35 -10.38
C PRO A 127 18.96 -25.11 -11.64
N PRO A 128 19.31 -26.41 -11.54
CA PRO A 128 19.65 -27.19 -12.72
C PRO A 128 18.52 -27.03 -13.74
N SER A 129 18.87 -26.59 -14.95
CA SER A 129 17.92 -26.42 -16.05
C SER A 129 17.06 -27.67 -16.14
N ALA A 130 15.76 -27.53 -15.88
CA ALA A 130 14.83 -28.62 -16.12
C ALA A 130 15.00 -29.09 -17.58
N PRO A 131 14.95 -30.41 -17.85
CA PRO A 131 14.99 -30.90 -19.23
C PRO A 131 13.90 -30.19 -20.04
N PRO A 132 14.15 -29.90 -21.34
CA PRO A 132 13.19 -29.21 -22.18
C PRO A 132 11.83 -29.94 -22.10
N PRO A 133 10.72 -29.21 -21.95
CA PRO A 133 9.40 -29.84 -21.95
C PRO A 133 9.21 -30.60 -23.28
N PRO A 134 8.53 -31.77 -23.27
CA PRO A 134 8.17 -32.46 -24.49
C PRO A 134 7.35 -31.50 -25.40
N PRO A 135 7.45 -31.66 -26.73
CA PRO A 135 6.74 -30.79 -27.67
C PRO A 135 5.24 -30.75 -27.35
N PRO A 136 4.59 -29.57 -27.45
CA PRO A 136 3.19 -29.42 -27.12
C PRO A 136 2.33 -30.27 -28.07
N ALA A 137 1.43 -31.07 -27.49
CA ALA A 137 0.37 -31.73 -28.23
C ALA A 137 -0.59 -30.67 -28.83
N PRO A 138 -1.16 -30.91 -30.03
CA PRO A 138 -2.05 -29.96 -30.68
C PRO A 138 -3.30 -29.70 -29.82
N THR A 139 -3.50 -28.44 -29.44
CA THR A 139 -4.71 -27.97 -28.76
C THR A 139 -5.76 -27.63 -29.84
N PRO A 140 -7.03 -28.04 -29.69
CA PRO A 140 -8.08 -27.63 -30.62
C PRO A 140 -8.30 -26.11 -30.56
N GLU A 141 -8.33 -25.53 -31.75
CA GLU A 141 -8.50 -24.12 -32.09
C GLU A 141 -9.85 -23.58 -31.59
N LEU A 142 -9.82 -22.62 -30.67
CA LEU A 142 -11.00 -21.86 -30.26
C LEU A 142 -11.12 -20.59 -31.12
N ASP A 143 -12.32 -20.46 -31.71
CA ASP A 143 -12.80 -19.53 -32.73
C ASP A 143 -12.36 -18.05 -32.60
N PRO A 144 -11.74 -17.44 -33.63
CA PRO A 144 -11.19 -16.08 -33.62
C PRO A 144 -12.22 -14.93 -33.69
N ARG A 145 -13.48 -15.14 -33.29
CA ARG A 145 -14.58 -14.17 -33.51
C ARG A 145 -15.22 -13.53 -32.28
N ARG A 146 -14.53 -13.38 -31.14
CA ARG A 146 -15.03 -12.53 -30.04
C ARG A 146 -14.00 -11.62 -29.40
N VAL A 147 -13.95 -10.37 -29.85
CA VAL A 147 -13.70 -9.17 -29.03
C VAL A 147 -14.55 -8.03 -29.60
N PRO A 148 -15.23 -7.23 -28.74
CA PRO A 148 -14.99 -5.79 -28.81
C PRO A 148 -14.61 -5.16 -27.46
N PRO A 149 -14.05 -3.94 -27.49
CA PRO A 149 -13.05 -3.46 -26.54
C PRO A 149 -13.61 -2.57 -25.42
N ALA A 150 -12.83 -2.38 -24.35
CA ALA A 150 -13.03 -1.28 -23.41
C ALA A 150 -12.07 -0.11 -23.73
N PRO A 151 -12.50 1.15 -23.56
CA PRO A 151 -11.70 2.32 -23.89
C PRO A 151 -10.49 2.49 -22.96
N PRO A 152 -9.42 3.18 -23.43
CA PRO A 152 -8.19 3.38 -22.68
C PRO A 152 -8.34 4.52 -21.66
N GLY A 153 -7.85 4.32 -20.43
CA GLY A 153 -7.51 5.47 -19.56
C GLY A 153 -7.89 5.44 -18.08
N SER A 154 -8.36 4.34 -17.49
CA SER A 154 -8.50 4.27 -16.03
C SER A 154 -7.93 2.97 -15.47
N PRO A 155 -7.09 3.00 -14.41
CA PRO A 155 -6.58 1.78 -13.79
C PRO A 155 -7.77 0.92 -13.34
N GLN A 156 -7.78 -0.32 -13.80
CA GLN A 156 -8.85 -1.28 -13.55
C GLN A 156 -9.00 -1.51 -12.05
N ARG A 157 -10.17 -1.15 -11.53
CA ARG A 157 -10.46 -1.06 -10.08
C ARG A 157 -10.88 -2.42 -9.54
N ARG A 158 -10.17 -2.96 -8.53
CA ARG A 158 -10.23 -4.38 -8.12
C ARG A 158 -11.05 -4.70 -6.86
N GLY A 159 -11.52 -3.70 -6.09
CA GLY A 159 -12.27 -3.91 -4.84
C GLY A 159 -13.78 -3.61 -4.93
N ARG A 160 -14.63 -4.43 -4.29
CA ARG A 160 -16.09 -4.23 -4.22
C ARG A 160 -16.40 -2.98 -3.38
N ARG A 161 -17.12 -2.02 -3.98
CA ARG A 161 -17.60 -0.80 -3.31
C ARG A 161 -19.08 -0.94 -2.98
N PHE A 162 -19.44 -0.46 -1.81
CA PHE A 162 -20.85 -0.33 -1.42
C PHE A 162 -21.24 1.12 -1.58
N ALA A 163 -22.32 1.36 -2.35
CA ALA A 163 -22.91 2.68 -2.43
C ALA A 163 -23.53 3.00 -1.07
N VAL A 164 -23.05 4.06 -0.44
CA VAL A 164 -23.51 4.50 0.88
C VAL A 164 -23.70 6.01 0.84
N ARG A 165 -24.50 6.55 1.76
CA ARG A 165 -24.54 7.98 2.08
C ARG A 165 -24.19 8.10 3.55
N LEU A 166 -22.92 8.31 3.85
CA LEU A 166 -22.43 8.45 5.23
C LEU A 166 -22.18 9.92 5.51
N GLU A 167 -22.62 10.38 6.68
CA GLU A 167 -22.18 11.66 7.22
C GLU A 167 -20.72 11.52 7.66
N LEU A 168 -19.86 12.34 7.10
CA LEU A 168 -18.44 12.34 7.39
C LEU A 168 -18.00 13.76 7.75
N GLU A 169 -17.25 13.88 8.83
CA GLU A 169 -16.49 15.08 9.16
C GLU A 169 -15.05 14.83 8.72
N PHE A 170 -14.53 15.64 7.79
CA PHE A 170 -13.09 15.61 7.48
C PHE A 170 -12.44 16.91 7.94
N ARG A 171 -11.23 16.80 8.48
CA ARG A 171 -10.41 17.94 8.89
C ARG A 171 -9.26 18.12 7.91
N THR A 172 -9.15 19.34 7.38
CA THR A 172 -7.88 19.89 6.89
C THR A 172 -7.38 20.91 7.91
N GLU A 173 -6.12 21.35 7.80
CA GLU A 173 -5.52 22.30 8.76
C GLU A 173 -6.26 23.65 8.87
N LEU A 174 -7.24 23.93 8.00
CA LEU A 174 -7.88 25.24 7.87
C LEU A 174 -9.41 25.26 8.01
N ASP A 175 -10.15 24.14 7.88
CA ASP A 175 -11.62 24.17 7.96
C ASP A 175 -12.27 22.82 8.36
N PHE A 176 -13.48 22.93 8.95
CA PHE A 176 -14.37 21.81 9.24
C PHE A 176 -15.44 21.71 8.15
N VAL A 177 -15.54 20.57 7.46
CA VAL A 177 -16.59 20.36 6.44
C VAL A 177 -17.33 19.04 6.71
N ARG A 178 -18.65 19.12 6.84
CA ARG A 178 -19.56 17.96 6.88
C ARG A 178 -19.93 17.58 5.46
N GLU A 179 -19.54 16.39 5.03
CA GLU A 179 -19.68 15.97 3.65
C GLU A 179 -20.16 14.51 3.55
N HIS A 180 -20.65 14.13 2.38
CA HIS A 180 -21.23 12.81 2.17
C HIS A 180 -20.27 11.89 1.40
N ALA A 181 -19.89 10.77 2.02
CA ALA A 181 -19.23 9.70 1.32
C ALA A 181 -20.23 9.02 0.38
N LEU A 182 -19.88 8.90 -0.92
CA LEU A 182 -20.71 8.24 -1.94
C LEU A 182 -20.48 6.73 -1.99
N ASN A 183 -19.29 6.30 -1.60
CA ASN A 183 -18.92 4.89 -1.55
C ASN A 183 -17.88 4.65 -0.47
N ILE A 184 -17.91 3.44 0.06
CA ILE A 184 -16.93 2.93 0.99
C ILE A 184 -16.45 1.55 0.52
N SER A 185 -15.18 1.28 0.78
CA SER A 185 -14.52 0.00 0.55
C SER A 185 -13.55 -0.29 1.68
N ASN A 186 -12.97 -1.49 1.68
CA ASN A 186 -11.98 -1.85 2.69
C ASN A 186 -10.69 -1.00 2.62
N GLY A 187 -10.40 -0.40 1.45
CA GLY A 187 -9.17 0.40 1.26
C GLY A 187 -9.35 1.91 1.34
N GLY A 188 -10.58 2.41 1.38
CA GLY A 188 -10.82 3.86 1.27
C GLY A 188 -12.24 4.21 0.86
N LEU A 189 -12.47 5.52 0.70
CA LEU A 189 -13.77 6.11 0.45
C LEU A 189 -13.68 7.24 -0.60
N PHE A 190 -14.81 7.57 -1.23
CA PHE A 190 -14.92 8.75 -2.08
C PHE A 190 -15.93 9.73 -1.50
N ILE A 191 -15.49 10.96 -1.27
CA ILE A 191 -16.31 12.05 -0.72
C ILE A 191 -16.70 12.97 -1.87
N ARG A 192 -17.99 13.23 -2.02
CA ARG A 192 -18.43 14.38 -2.81
C ARG A 192 -18.36 15.60 -1.91
N THR A 193 -17.55 16.57 -2.30
CA THR A 193 -17.33 17.80 -1.53
C THR A 193 -17.06 18.93 -2.50
N ALA A 194 -17.12 20.20 -2.08
CA ALA A 194 -16.57 21.32 -2.84
C ALA A 194 -15.09 21.58 -2.50
N HIS A 195 -14.63 21.14 -1.34
CA HIS A 195 -13.24 21.30 -0.91
C HIS A 195 -12.36 20.29 -1.65
N ARG A 196 -11.20 20.73 -2.15
CA ARG A 196 -10.29 19.94 -2.98
C ARG A 196 -8.89 20.00 -2.38
N PRO A 197 -8.63 19.26 -1.28
CA PRO A 197 -7.27 19.17 -0.77
C PRO A 197 -6.34 18.61 -1.87
N PRO A 198 -5.09 19.07 -1.95
CA PRO A 198 -4.15 18.58 -2.95
C PRO A 198 -3.98 17.05 -2.87
N PRO A 199 -3.70 16.38 -4.00
CA PRO A 199 -3.24 14.99 -3.97
C PRO A 199 -2.07 14.81 -2.99
N ASP A 200 -2.02 13.63 -2.37
CA ASP A 200 -1.07 13.23 -1.34
C ASP A 200 -1.15 14.00 0.00
N SER A 201 -2.13 14.91 0.15
CA SER A 201 -2.41 15.53 1.46
C SER A 201 -3.09 14.54 2.40
N ILE A 202 -2.84 14.74 3.69
CA ILE A 202 -3.42 13.92 4.76
C ILE A 202 -4.63 14.65 5.33
N VAL A 203 -5.70 13.90 5.52
CA VAL A 203 -6.92 14.36 6.16
C VAL A 203 -7.32 13.40 7.26
N THR A 204 -7.79 13.93 8.38
CA THR A 204 -8.44 13.10 9.40
C THR A 204 -9.90 12.94 9.01
N VAL A 205 -10.38 11.70 8.97
CA VAL A 205 -11.78 11.37 8.73
C VAL A 205 -12.44 10.91 10.03
N ASP A 206 -13.65 11.39 10.29
CA ASP A 206 -14.58 10.85 11.28
C ASP A 206 -15.89 10.51 10.55
N VAL A 207 -16.10 9.23 10.29
CA VAL A 207 -17.26 8.72 9.56
C VAL A 207 -18.28 8.20 10.55
N LYS A 208 -19.47 8.79 10.56
CA LYS A 208 -20.60 8.26 11.33
C LYS A 208 -21.28 7.15 10.54
N LEU A 209 -21.25 5.94 11.08
CA LEU A 209 -21.88 4.78 10.49
C LEU A 209 -23.38 4.71 10.89
N PRO A 210 -24.24 4.08 10.07
CA PRO A 210 -25.69 3.98 10.35
C PRO A 210 -26.01 3.17 11.61
N ASN A 211 -25.09 2.30 12.05
CA ASN A 211 -25.20 1.51 13.27
C ASN A 211 -24.84 2.30 14.54
N GLY A 212 -24.52 3.60 14.42
CA GLY A 212 -24.12 4.48 15.52
C GLY A 212 -22.64 4.43 15.88
N GLU A 213 -21.86 3.52 15.28
CA GLU A 213 -20.41 3.49 15.43
C GLU A 213 -19.75 4.64 14.65
N ARG A 214 -18.52 5.00 15.03
CA ARG A 214 -17.69 5.98 14.31
C ARG A 214 -16.41 5.32 13.80
N LEU A 215 -16.06 5.61 12.55
CA LEU A 215 -14.75 5.28 11.99
C LEU A 215 -13.91 6.55 11.98
N GLN A 216 -12.97 6.64 12.92
CA GLN A 216 -12.03 7.73 13.00
C GLN A 216 -10.63 7.27 12.59
N GLY A 217 -9.97 7.99 11.67
CA GLY A 217 -8.62 7.66 11.26
C GLY A 217 -8.02 8.66 10.27
N ASP A 218 -6.74 8.49 9.98
CA ASP A 218 -6.05 9.29 8.98
C ASP A 218 -6.18 8.66 7.58
N ALA A 219 -6.36 9.50 6.57
CA ALA A 219 -6.45 9.10 5.18
C ALA A 219 -5.65 10.05 4.29
N VAL A 220 -5.18 9.54 3.16
CA VAL A 220 -4.45 10.32 2.16
C VAL A 220 -5.32 10.54 0.93
N VAL A 221 -5.24 11.75 0.36
CA VAL A 221 -5.91 12.07 -0.92
C VAL A 221 -5.18 11.37 -2.06
N VAL A 222 -5.79 10.34 -2.63
CA VAL A 222 -5.20 9.57 -3.73
C VAL A 222 -5.61 10.09 -5.11
N HIS A 223 -6.75 10.78 -5.19
CA HIS A 223 -7.25 11.33 -6.43
C HIS A 223 -8.26 12.44 -6.16
N VAL A 224 -8.26 13.47 -7.00
CA VAL A 224 -9.20 14.57 -6.98
C VAL A 224 -9.96 14.58 -8.30
N VAL A 225 -11.29 14.54 -8.24
CA VAL A 225 -12.17 14.70 -9.40
C VAL A 225 -12.66 16.14 -9.40
N ASP A 226 -12.19 16.92 -10.36
CA ASP A 226 -12.61 18.30 -10.53
C ASP A 226 -13.82 18.37 -11.47
N ASP A 227 -15.01 18.19 -10.90
CA ASP A 227 -16.28 18.34 -11.59
C ASP A 227 -17.25 19.18 -10.72
N PRO A 228 -17.97 20.17 -11.29
CA PRO A 228 -18.81 21.08 -10.51
C PRO A 228 -19.98 20.40 -9.80
N TYR A 229 -20.48 19.29 -10.36
CA TYR A 229 -21.68 18.64 -9.85
C TYR A 229 -21.38 17.30 -9.20
N SER A 230 -20.40 16.56 -9.67
CA SER A 230 -20.06 15.19 -9.24
C SER A 230 -18.63 15.07 -8.71
N GLY A 231 -17.90 16.19 -8.66
CA GLY A 231 -16.52 16.23 -8.20
C GLY A 231 -16.39 15.89 -6.73
N GLY A 232 -15.18 15.51 -6.37
CA GLY A 232 -14.90 15.01 -5.04
C GLY A 232 -13.48 14.52 -4.89
N VAL A 233 -13.26 13.82 -3.78
CA VAL A 233 -11.94 13.42 -3.32
C VAL A 233 -11.96 11.93 -3.01
N GLY A 234 -11.06 11.19 -3.63
CA GLY A 234 -10.76 9.80 -3.28
C GLY A 234 -9.76 9.77 -2.15
N LEU A 235 -10.12 9.10 -1.06
CA LEU A 235 -9.29 8.91 0.11
C LEU A 235 -8.88 7.43 0.25
N ALA A 236 -7.62 7.18 0.55
CA ALA A 236 -7.14 5.87 1.00
C ALA A 236 -6.81 5.93 2.50
N PHE A 237 -7.29 4.95 3.26
CA PHE A 237 -7.03 4.91 4.70
C PHE A 237 -5.56 4.55 4.97
N LEU A 238 -4.91 5.32 5.84
CA LEU A 238 -3.52 5.08 6.27
C LEU A 238 -3.44 4.13 7.48
N SER A 239 -4.56 3.92 8.18
CA SER A 239 -4.56 3.28 9.49
C SER A 239 -4.19 1.79 9.47
N ASP A 240 -3.25 1.44 10.35
CA ASP A 240 -2.94 0.07 10.80
C ASP A 240 -3.68 -0.28 12.12
N ASP A 241 -4.58 0.60 12.60
CA ASP A 241 -5.33 0.36 13.83
C ASP A 241 -6.28 -0.85 13.68
N ALA A 242 -6.13 -1.81 14.58
CA ALA A 242 -6.96 -3.01 14.64
C ALA A 242 -8.42 -2.66 14.95
N THR A 243 -8.69 -1.65 15.79
CA THR A 243 -10.05 -1.21 16.11
C THR A 243 -10.73 -0.58 14.90
N PHE A 244 -10.02 0.32 14.20
CA PHE A 244 -10.48 0.89 12.94
C PHE A 244 -10.79 -0.22 11.91
N SER A 245 -9.84 -1.14 11.72
CA SER A 245 -9.96 -2.21 10.74
C SER A 245 -11.12 -3.16 11.05
N GLN A 246 -11.27 -3.58 12.30
CA GLN A 246 -12.36 -4.47 12.74
C GLN A 246 -13.73 -3.80 12.62
N THR A 247 -13.84 -2.53 12.98
CA THR A 247 -15.09 -1.76 12.85
C THR A 247 -15.48 -1.63 11.38
N LEU A 248 -14.52 -1.32 10.50
CA LEU A 248 -14.75 -1.23 9.06
C LEU A 248 -15.15 -2.59 8.47
N ASP A 249 -14.44 -3.66 8.80
CA ASP A 249 -14.73 -5.00 8.29
C ASP A 249 -16.12 -5.49 8.76
N ARG A 250 -16.49 -5.23 10.02
CA ARG A 250 -17.83 -5.54 10.56
C ARG A 250 -18.93 -4.78 9.83
N TYR A 251 -18.72 -3.48 9.59
CA TYR A 251 -19.68 -2.67 8.86
C TYR A 251 -19.84 -3.14 7.42
N LEU A 252 -18.74 -3.40 6.71
CA LEU A 252 -18.78 -3.92 5.34
C LEU A 252 -19.48 -5.28 5.26
N ALA A 253 -19.26 -6.17 6.24
CA ALA A 253 -19.97 -7.44 6.33
C ALA A 253 -21.48 -7.25 6.51
N SER A 254 -21.92 -6.26 7.30
CA SER A 254 -23.34 -5.94 7.47
C SER A 254 -24.02 -5.49 6.16
N LEU A 255 -23.28 -4.79 5.28
CA LEU A 255 -23.79 -4.37 3.96
C LEU A 255 -23.91 -5.54 2.97
N VAL A 256 -23.11 -6.60 3.14
CA VAL A 256 -23.24 -7.83 2.34
C VAL A 256 -24.46 -8.64 2.78
N GLY A 257 -24.76 -8.67 4.08
CA GLY A 257 -25.91 -9.38 4.65
C GLY A 257 -27.26 -8.66 4.56
N GLY A 258 -27.27 -7.35 4.29
CA GLY A 258 -28.47 -6.52 4.23
C GLY A 258 -29.09 -6.33 2.84
N ALA A 259 -28.58 -7.01 1.81
CA ALA A 259 -29.18 -7.01 0.48
C ALA A 259 -30.30 -8.06 0.40
N GLY A 260 -31.46 -7.72 0.98
CA GLY A 260 -32.73 -8.44 0.86
C GLY A 260 -33.85 -7.46 0.62
#